data_AF-A0AAV6BIL6-F1
#
_entry.id   AF-A0AAV6BIL6-F1
#
_cell.length_a   1.000
_cell.length_b   1.000
_cell.length_c   1.000
_cell.angle_alpha   90.00
_cell.angle_beta   90.00
_cell.angle_gamma   90.00
#
_symmetry.space_group_name_H-M   'P 1'
#
loop_
_entity.id
_entity.type
_entity.pdbx_description
1 polymer ?
#
loop_
_entity_poly.entity_id
_entity_poly.type
_entity_poly.pdbx_seq_one_letter_code
_entity_poly.pdbx_strand_id
1 'polypeptide(L)'
;MSGANSGEAAVDILCEERFDMVVVDYKMPGVTGFEVFTQAARVLHPDLAAVLVTGHGASALMSEANPPFTSDELRSTVEQVLGGLAQETR
;
A
#
# COMPACT_ATOMS: atom_id res chain seq x y z
N MET A 1 9.91 6.98 8.08
CA MET A 1 8.59 6.40 7.80
C MET A 1 7.59 7.52 7.94
N SER A 2 7.00 7.95 6.84
CA SER A 2 5.96 8.96 6.79
C SER A 2 4.59 8.25 6.77
N GLY A 3 3.55 8.87 7.32
CA GLY A 3 2.23 8.26 7.43
C GLY A 3 1.13 9.26 7.10
N ALA A 4 0.08 8.77 6.44
CA ALA A 4 -1.10 9.56 6.08
C ALA A 4 -2.38 8.85 6.55
N ASN A 5 -3.39 9.63 6.89
CA ASN A 5 -4.72 9.14 7.29
C ASN A 5 -5.80 9.36 6.22
N SER A 6 -5.42 9.87 5.05
CA SER A 6 -6.28 10.04 3.88
C SER A 6 -5.46 9.82 2.61
N GLY A 7 -6.12 9.46 1.51
CA GLY A 7 -5.42 9.29 0.25
C GLY A 7 -4.85 10.61 -0.31
N GLU A 8 -5.51 11.75 -0.07
CA GLU A 8 -5.01 13.08 -0.46
C GLU A 8 -3.68 13.39 0.24
N ALA A 9 -3.62 13.21 1.57
CA ALA A 9 -2.38 13.41 2.33
C ALA A 9 -1.28 12.42 1.93
N ALA A 10 -1.65 11.20 1.54
CA ALA A 10 -0.69 10.23 1.02
C ALA A 10 -0.07 10.70 -0.30
N VAL A 11 -0.87 11.30 -1.20
CA VAL A 11 -0.38 11.85 -2.46
C VAL A 11 0.54 13.04 -2.22
N ASP A 12 0.19 13.96 -1.31
CA ASP A 12 1.07 15.08 -0.94
C ASP A 12 2.44 14.60 -0.45
N ILE A 13 2.47 13.63 0.47
CA ILE A 13 3.72 13.04 0.98
C ILE A 13 4.53 12.38 -0.16
N LEU A 14 3.86 11.66 -1.08
CA LEU A 14 4.51 11.06 -2.24
C LEU A 14 5.03 12.10 -3.25
N CYS A 15 4.55 13.34 -3.19
CA CYS A 15 5.09 14.45 -4.00
C CYS A 15 6.31 15.11 -3.34
N GLU A 16 6.37 15.16 -2.01
CA GLU A 16 7.45 15.81 -1.27
C GLU A 16 8.66 14.88 -1.06
N GLU A 17 8.43 13.58 -0.89
CA GLU A 17 9.45 12.59 -0.58
C GLU A 17 9.43 11.42 -1.57
N ARG A 18 10.60 10.77 -1.78
CA ARG A 18 10.66 9.51 -2.55
C ARG A 18 10.50 8.32 -1.62
N PHE A 19 9.78 7.32 -2.11
CA PHE A 19 9.62 6.05 -1.42
C PHE A 19 9.87 4.91 -2.40
N ASP A 20 10.49 3.84 -1.91
CA ASP A 20 10.66 2.60 -2.66
C ASP A 20 9.39 1.74 -2.60
N MET A 21 8.54 1.96 -1.59
CA MET A 21 7.29 1.23 -1.39
C MET A 21 6.25 2.06 -0.64
N VAL A 22 4.97 1.89 -1.03
CA VAL A 22 3.80 2.37 -0.28
C VAL A 22 2.93 1.20 0.17
N VAL A 23 2.43 1.27 1.40
CA VAL A 23 1.40 0.35 1.92
C VAL A 23 0.14 1.17 2.12
N VAL A 24 -0.96 0.80 1.44
CA VAL A 24 -2.19 1.62 1.41
C VAL A 24 -3.43 0.76 1.52
N ASP A 25 -4.44 1.24 2.26
CA ASP A 25 -5.74 0.58 2.32
C ASP A 25 -6.48 0.75 0.97
N TYR A 26 -6.98 -0.36 0.41
CA TYR A 26 -7.74 -0.35 -0.82
C TYR A 26 -9.07 0.41 -0.67
N LYS A 27 -9.75 0.27 0.48
CA LYS A 27 -11.00 0.93 0.81
C LYS A 27 -10.77 2.07 1.78
N MET A 28 -10.55 3.26 1.24
CA MET A 28 -10.64 4.51 1.99
C MET A 28 -11.86 5.31 1.54
N PRO A 29 -12.50 6.09 2.43
CA PRO A 29 -13.54 7.02 2.02
C PRO A 29 -12.98 8.10 1.08
N GLY A 30 -13.68 8.37 -0.01
CA GLY A 30 -13.32 9.39 -0.99
C GLY A 30 -12.48 8.87 -2.16
N VAL A 31 -11.33 8.26 -1.88
CA VAL A 31 -10.36 7.78 -2.88
C VAL A 31 -9.93 6.35 -2.59
N THR A 32 -9.74 5.52 -3.62
CA THR A 32 -9.25 4.16 -3.42
C THR A 32 -7.72 4.13 -3.24
N GLY A 33 -7.19 3.14 -2.52
CA GLY A 33 -5.74 2.95 -2.42
C GLY A 33 -5.05 2.74 -3.78
N PHE A 34 -5.79 2.20 -4.76
CA PHE A 34 -5.32 2.07 -6.14
C PHE A 34 -5.22 3.43 -6.85
N GLU A 35 -6.15 4.35 -6.60
CA GLU A 35 -6.07 5.72 -7.14
C GLU A 35 -4.88 6.49 -6.57
N VAL A 36 -4.62 6.36 -5.26
CA VAL A 36 -3.43 6.94 -4.61
C VAL A 36 -2.16 6.42 -5.27
N PHE A 37 -2.05 5.10 -5.44
CA PHE A 37 -0.91 4.48 -6.12
C PHE A 37 -0.77 4.97 -7.56
N THR A 38 -1.85 4.97 -8.34
CA THR A 38 -1.79 5.34 -9.76
C THR A 38 -1.49 6.83 -9.96
N GLN A 39 -1.99 7.72 -9.09
CA GLN A 39 -1.63 9.14 -9.11
C GLN A 39 -0.16 9.38 -8.78
N ALA A 40 0.38 8.67 -7.80
CA ALA A 40 1.79 8.82 -7.41
C ALA A 40 2.77 8.12 -8.37
N ALA A 41 2.51 6.86 -8.73
CA ALA A 41 3.44 6.03 -9.48
C ALA A 41 3.55 6.38 -10.97
N ARG A 42 2.45 6.78 -11.62
CA ARG A 42 2.48 7.06 -13.08
C ARG A 42 3.22 8.35 -13.44
N VAL A 43 3.37 9.29 -12.51
CA VAL A 43 3.88 10.64 -12.82
C VAL A 43 5.19 10.94 -12.10
N LEU A 44 5.37 10.43 -10.87
CA LEU A 44 6.48 10.86 -10.01
C LEU A 44 7.50 9.76 -9.72
N HIS A 45 7.03 8.51 -9.54
CA HIS A 45 7.88 7.40 -9.11
C HIS A 45 7.55 6.11 -9.88
N PRO A 46 8.11 5.91 -11.09
CA PRO A 46 7.83 4.72 -11.90
C PRO A 46 8.29 3.41 -11.25
N ASP A 47 9.27 3.46 -10.33
CA ASP A 47 9.80 2.31 -9.60
C ASP A 47 9.13 2.08 -8.24
N LEU A 48 8.10 2.87 -7.89
CA LEU A 48 7.39 2.74 -6.61
C LEU A 48 6.64 1.42 -6.54
N ALA A 49 6.97 0.56 -5.58
CA ALA A 49 6.18 -0.61 -5.26
C ALA A 49 4.93 -0.23 -4.45
N ALA A 50 3.84 -0.99 -4.60
CA ALA A 50 2.66 -0.84 -3.75
C ALA A 50 2.15 -2.16 -3.19
N VAL A 51 1.83 -2.14 -1.90
CA VAL A 51 1.10 -3.20 -1.21
C VAL A 51 -0.30 -2.66 -0.92
N LEU A 52 -1.30 -3.21 -1.62
CA LEU A 52 -2.70 -2.91 -1.38
C LEU A 52 -3.22 -3.82 -0.27
N VAL A 53 -3.66 -3.20 0.81
CA VAL A 53 -4.20 -3.88 1.98
C VAL A 53 -5.70 -3.64 2.02
N THR A 54 -6.53 -4.65 2.28
CA THR A 54 -7.97 -4.43 2.46
C THR A 54 -8.43 -5.09 3.75
N GLY A 55 -8.97 -4.28 4.67
CA GLY A 55 -9.55 -4.79 5.91
C GLY A 55 -10.91 -5.47 5.73
N HIS A 56 -11.41 -5.60 4.50
CA HIS A 56 -12.76 -6.11 4.19
C HIS A 56 -12.73 -7.14 3.06
N GLY A 57 -11.97 -8.22 3.24
CA GLY A 57 -11.98 -9.41 2.41
C GLY A 57 -12.40 -10.64 3.20
N ALA A 58 -13.61 -11.15 2.94
CA ALA A 58 -14.09 -12.51 3.22
C ALA A 58 -14.59 -12.92 4.63
N SER A 59 -15.07 -12.02 5.49
CA SER A 59 -16.08 -12.42 6.47
C SER A 59 -16.94 -11.25 6.93
N ALA A 60 -18.13 -11.10 6.34
CA ALA A 60 -19.21 -10.32 6.93
C ALA A 60 -19.78 -10.99 8.21
N LEU A 61 -19.09 -11.96 8.81
CA LEU A 61 -19.58 -12.80 9.90
C LEU A 61 -18.56 -13.12 10.99
N MET A 62 -17.49 -12.34 11.15
CA MET A 62 -16.61 -12.48 12.32
C MET A 62 -16.46 -11.13 13.03
N SER A 63 -17.49 -10.84 13.82
CA SER A 63 -17.39 -9.98 15.00
C SER A 63 -16.42 -10.64 15.98
N GLU A 64 -15.15 -10.28 15.91
CA GLU A 64 -14.20 -10.15 17.02
C GLU A 64 -12.90 -9.62 16.41
N ALA A 65 -12.21 -8.74 17.13
CA ALA A 65 -11.11 -7.88 16.68
C ALA A 65 -9.84 -8.62 16.19
N ASN A 66 -9.95 -9.47 15.17
CA ASN A 66 -8.79 -10.06 14.52
C ASN A 66 -8.22 -9.02 13.55
N PRO A 67 -6.94 -8.65 13.67
CA PRO A 67 -6.31 -7.77 12.70
C PRO A 67 -6.43 -8.42 11.31
N PRO A 68 -6.71 -7.63 10.26
CA PRO A 68 -6.97 -8.16 8.91
C PRO A 68 -5.80 -8.93 8.27
N PHE A 69 -4.64 -8.91 8.92
CA PHE A 69 -3.41 -9.64 8.57
C PHE A 69 -2.55 -9.78 9.83
N THR A 70 -1.67 -10.78 9.86
CA THR A 70 -0.65 -10.91 10.92
C THR A 70 0.62 -10.13 10.56
N SER A 71 1.46 -9.81 11.56
CA SER A 71 2.75 -9.14 11.29
C SER A 71 3.67 -9.98 10.39
N ASP A 72 3.52 -11.30 10.40
CA ASP A 72 4.30 -12.21 9.57
C ASP A 72 3.83 -12.18 8.10
N GLU A 73 2.51 -12.13 7.88
CA GLU A 73 1.91 -12.03 6.55
C GLU A 73 2.27 -10.70 5.86
N LEU A 74 2.23 -9.60 6.61
CA LEU A 74 2.72 -8.30 6.11
C LEU A 74 4.20 -8.35 5.74
N ARG A 75 5.03 -8.92 6.62
CA ARG A 75 6.47 -9.01 6.41
C ARG A 75 6.78 -9.80 5.15
N SER A 76 6.21 -10.99 5.01
CA SER A 76 6.40 -11.85 3.84
C SER A 76 5.98 -11.14 2.55
N THR A 77 4.84 -10.44 2.57
CA THR A 77 4.36 -9.66 1.41
C THR A 77 5.34 -8.55 1.03
N VAL A 78 5.83 -7.79 2.00
CA VAL A 78 6.83 -6.73 1.78
C VAL A 78 8.12 -7.30 1.20
N GLU A 79 8.61 -8.41 1.77
CA GLU A 79 9.82 -9.08 1.29
C GLU A 79 9.66 -9.62 -0.14
N GLN A 80 8.50 -10.19 -0.49
CA GLN A 80 8.22 -10.65 -1.84
C GLN A 80 8.16 -9.51 -2.86
N VAL A 81 7.54 -8.38 -2.50
CA VAL A 81 7.43 -7.23 -3.42
C VAL A 81 8.79 -6.55 -3.62
N LEU A 82 9.55 -6.32 -2.54
CA LEU A 82 10.91 -5.77 -2.65
C LEU A 82 11.89 -6.75 -3.32
N GLY A 83 11.76 -8.05 -3.02
CA GLY A 83 12.58 -9.10 -3.61
C GLY A 83 12.27 -9.35 -5.10
N GLY A 84 11.02 -9.14 -5.52
CA GLY A 84 10.59 -9.22 -6.92
C GLY A 84 11.20 -8.10 -7.77
N LEU A 85 11.21 -6.86 -7.25
CA LEU A 85 11.86 -5.71 -7.91
C LEU A 85 13.36 -5.94 -8.16
N ALA A 86 14.04 -6.72 -7.32
CA ALA A 86 15.45 -7.06 -7.50
C ALA A 86 15.72 -8.10 -8.61
N GLN A 87 14.69 -8.82 -9.09
CA GLN A 87 14.82 -9.91 -10.07
C GLN A 87 14.45 -9.50 -11.51
N GLU A 88 13.87 -8.31 -11.72
CA GLU A 88 13.48 -7.82 -13.06
C GLU A 88 14.59 -7.04 -13.78
N THR A 89 15.76 -6.85 -13.17
CA THR A 89 16.98 -6.41 -13.89
C THR A 89 17.69 -7.63 -14.51
N ARG A 90 17.15 -8.18 -15.61
CA ARG A 90 17.91 -9.06 -16.50
C ARG A 90 17.50 -8.96 -17.96
#